data_AF-A0A9N9HL49-F1
#
_entry.id   AF-A0A9N9HL49-F1
#
_cell.length_a   1.000
_cell.length_b   1.000
_cell.length_c   1.000
_cell.angle_alpha   90.00
_cell.angle_beta   90.00
_cell.angle_gamma   90.00
#
_symmetry.space_group_name_H-M   'P 1'
#
loop_
_entity.id
_entity.type
_entity.pdbx_description
1 polymer ?
#
loop_
_entity_poly.entity_id
_entity_poly.type
_entity_poly.pdbx_seq_one_letter_code
_entity_poly.pdbx_strand_id
1 'polypeptide(L)'
;MSSAVDRGRTFELEIVVKLREVEIECMHTGGRGDGGVDIRGRIAGIPYVIQCKNWRHPDTIRNLEGVLTRQPSGTIGVVVAPLKGRFTPGVIETSRTSVYDIILTDKANICKDLIDIVAVCLSRFSRCQMDVGQKSKQNRAPSPQAAKRSYTYDAILRLNIDENCLIDLQRSQDDIISNIGQILEKEKSKLVLQREKSSSSLRLSRYHAEIADKSKALEEVRNNLYTKFKYNNHEDRRRITSLRENIRSRRAALEEAKKRYQTGNEYLEESQKILERDRESLSSTTSKLCVRQRELVADLLTIYPIDPIDAKTFSFKILGVPLPNSVFTGCDDEQVATALGFTCHLTYMLAYYLGVPIRFPMIPMSSRSTIRDPISASLGDSRQFPLHAKGVDRYRFEYAVFLLNKNIEQYLILSLSSGQSSHLRKIIPHNCVMPRNLNNAIASTSNMDHVLEEGEREEHLHSFSKSPNTSNSIISIDSSKRSRNVINTLQKSTIESHRKNSQGFELGVT
;
A
#
# COMPACT_ATOMS: atom_id res chain seq x y z
N MET A 1 -9.60 -5.69 1.28
CA MET A 1 -9.10 -6.06 2.62
C MET A 1 -9.42 -4.90 3.56
N SER A 2 -9.87 -5.16 4.79
CA SER A 2 -10.04 -4.13 5.83
C SER A 2 -8.66 -3.67 6.33
N SER A 3 -8.45 -2.36 6.55
CA SER A 3 -7.14 -1.81 6.91
C SER A 3 -6.75 -2.17 8.35
N ALA A 4 -5.52 -1.85 8.77
CA ALA A 4 -5.12 -2.00 10.17
C ALA A 4 -5.90 -1.05 11.11
N VAL A 5 -6.28 0.13 10.62
CA VAL A 5 -7.02 1.14 11.40
C VAL A 5 -8.48 0.71 11.59
N ASP A 6 -9.15 0.26 10.54
CA ASP A 6 -10.55 -0.20 10.60
C ASP A 6 -10.71 -1.37 11.58
N ARG A 7 -9.71 -2.26 11.64
CA ARG A 7 -9.64 -3.42 12.56
C ARG A 7 -9.35 -3.02 14.01
N GLY A 8 -8.77 -1.85 14.26
CA GLY A 8 -8.71 -1.25 15.60
C GLY A 8 -10.08 -0.72 16.00
N ARG A 9 -10.64 0.16 15.16
CA ARG A 9 -11.91 0.84 15.43
C ARG A 9 -13.10 -0.12 15.60
N THR A 10 -13.14 -1.23 14.86
CA THR A 10 -14.14 -2.28 15.09
C THR A 10 -13.95 -2.98 16.44
N PHE A 11 -12.72 -3.27 16.86
CA PHE A 11 -12.45 -3.88 18.17
C PHE A 11 -12.84 -2.94 19.33
N GLU A 12 -12.56 -1.64 19.22
CA GLU A 12 -13.02 -0.62 20.19
C GLU A 12 -14.55 -0.62 20.31
N LEU A 13 -15.26 -0.56 19.18
CA LEU A 13 -16.73 -0.55 19.14
C LEU A 13 -17.33 -1.85 19.70
N GLU A 14 -16.72 -3.02 19.46
CA GLU A 14 -17.13 -4.28 20.07
C GLU A 14 -17.01 -4.29 21.61
N ILE A 15 -16.03 -3.57 22.17
CA ILE A 15 -15.91 -3.41 23.63
C ILE A 15 -16.97 -2.43 24.16
N VAL A 16 -17.24 -1.34 23.45
CA VAL A 16 -18.31 -0.37 23.81
C VAL A 16 -19.69 -1.05 23.83
N VAL A 17 -19.99 -1.91 22.85
CA VAL A 17 -21.23 -2.70 22.84
C VAL A 17 -21.29 -3.62 24.07
N LYS A 18 -20.23 -4.38 24.36
CA LYS A 18 -20.17 -5.31 25.49
C LYS A 18 -20.31 -4.66 26.87
N LEU A 19 -19.89 -3.40 27.02
CA LEU A 19 -20.07 -2.65 28.28
C LEU A 19 -21.52 -2.18 28.43
N ARG A 20 -22.16 -1.75 27.33
CA ARG A 20 -23.59 -1.36 27.31
C ARG A 20 -24.54 -2.55 27.47
N GLU A 21 -24.16 -3.74 27.00
CA GLU A 21 -24.89 -5.00 27.25
C GLU A 21 -25.01 -5.34 28.75
N VAL A 22 -24.22 -4.71 29.62
CA VAL A 22 -24.21 -4.89 31.09
C VAL A 22 -24.49 -3.56 31.82
N GLU A 23 -25.14 -2.61 31.13
CA GLU A 23 -25.55 -1.29 31.65
C GLU A 23 -24.41 -0.41 32.23
N ILE A 24 -23.15 -0.70 31.88
CA ILE A 24 -22.00 0.10 32.35
C ILE A 24 -21.90 1.40 31.54
N GLU A 25 -21.89 2.54 32.22
CA GLU A 25 -21.82 3.87 31.60
C GLU A 25 -20.49 4.05 30.85
N CYS A 26 -20.53 4.06 29.50
CA CYS A 26 -19.33 4.19 28.67
C CYS A 26 -19.48 5.11 27.43
N MET A 27 -18.44 5.90 27.19
CA MET A 27 -18.30 6.85 26.09
C MET A 27 -17.05 6.50 25.27
N HIS A 28 -17.22 6.29 23.95
CA HIS A 28 -16.11 6.11 23.02
C HIS A 28 -15.47 7.47 22.70
N THR A 29 -14.15 7.55 22.75
CA THR A 29 -13.39 8.80 22.51
C THR A 29 -12.35 8.68 21.39
N GLY A 30 -12.20 7.48 20.80
CA GLY A 30 -11.13 7.16 19.85
C GLY A 30 -11.07 8.07 18.61
N GLY A 31 -10.00 8.86 18.51
CA GLY A 31 -9.78 9.84 17.44
C GLY A 31 -8.37 10.45 17.47
N ARG A 32 -7.86 10.90 16.31
CA ARG A 32 -6.50 11.47 16.21
C ARG A 32 -6.34 12.70 17.13
N GLY A 33 -5.71 12.51 18.29
CA GLY A 33 -5.45 13.56 19.28
C GLY A 33 -5.95 13.26 20.70
N ASP A 34 -6.67 12.15 20.93
CA ASP A 34 -7.28 11.77 22.22
C ASP A 34 -6.31 11.50 23.39
N GLY A 35 -5.00 11.47 23.14
CA GLY A 35 -3.97 11.16 24.13
C GLY A 35 -3.78 9.68 24.44
N GLY A 36 -4.32 8.78 23.61
CA GLY A 36 -4.26 7.33 23.78
C GLY A 36 -5.37 6.77 24.68
N VAL A 37 -6.56 7.34 24.64
CA VAL A 37 -7.73 6.89 25.41
C VAL A 37 -8.90 6.58 24.49
N ASP A 38 -9.19 5.29 24.36
CA ASP A 38 -10.17 4.80 23.38
C ASP A 38 -11.60 4.83 23.95
N ILE A 39 -11.77 4.53 25.25
CA ILE A 39 -13.06 4.54 25.96
C ILE A 39 -12.87 5.12 27.38
N ARG A 40 -13.84 5.93 27.83
CA ARG A 40 -13.97 6.38 29.23
C ARG A 40 -15.34 6.02 29.79
N GLY A 41 -15.47 5.90 31.10
CA GLY A 41 -16.75 5.61 31.73
C GLY A 41 -16.76 5.78 33.23
N ARG A 42 -17.88 5.41 33.85
CA ARG A 42 -18.06 5.40 35.30
C ARG A 42 -18.79 4.13 35.72
N ILE A 43 -18.39 3.52 36.83
CA ILE A 43 -19.04 2.35 37.40
C ILE A 43 -19.19 2.53 38.92
N ALA A 44 -20.43 2.40 39.43
CA ALA A 44 -20.76 2.64 40.85
C ALA A 44 -20.18 3.96 41.44
N GLY A 45 -20.11 5.02 40.62
CA GLY A 45 -19.52 6.31 41.00
C GLY A 45 -18.03 6.49 40.64
N ILE A 46 -17.27 5.40 40.50
CA ILE A 46 -15.83 5.39 40.25
C ILE A 46 -15.55 5.60 38.75
N PRO A 47 -14.69 6.58 38.35
CA PRO A 47 -14.28 6.75 36.96
C PRO A 47 -13.32 5.64 36.50
N TYR A 48 -13.42 5.22 35.24
CA TYR A 48 -12.48 4.28 34.64
C TYR A 48 -12.09 4.69 33.21
N VAL A 49 -10.90 4.26 32.78
CA VAL A 49 -10.29 4.57 31.48
C VAL A 49 -9.78 3.29 30.84
N ILE A 50 -10.14 3.05 29.57
CA ILE A 50 -9.76 1.84 28.83
C ILE A 50 -8.85 2.20 27.66
N GLN A 51 -7.77 1.42 27.51
CA GLN A 51 -6.95 1.37 26.30
C GLN A 51 -7.03 -0.01 25.62
N CYS A 52 -7.37 -0.02 24.34
CA CYS A 52 -7.64 -1.18 23.50
C CYS A 52 -6.51 -1.39 22.49
N LYS A 53 -5.58 -2.33 22.73
CA LYS A 53 -4.42 -2.56 21.86
C LYS A 53 -4.37 -3.96 21.26
N ASN A 54 -4.34 -4.01 19.93
CA ASN A 54 -4.34 -5.25 19.14
C ASN A 54 -2.94 -5.90 19.05
N TRP A 55 -1.86 -5.11 19.18
CA TRP A 55 -0.46 -5.56 19.13
C TRP A 55 0.36 -5.01 20.31
N ARG A 56 1.42 -5.73 20.69
CA ARG A 56 2.19 -5.51 21.94
C ARG A 56 3.32 -4.49 21.79
N HIS A 57 3.48 -3.63 22.81
CA HIS A 57 4.76 -2.99 23.15
C HIS A 57 4.88 -2.92 24.69
N PRO A 58 6.06 -3.15 25.31
CA PRO A 58 6.20 -3.13 26.77
C PRO A 58 5.77 -1.79 27.39
N ASP A 59 5.99 -0.67 26.69
CA ASP A 59 5.66 0.68 27.14
C ASP A 59 4.14 0.95 27.23
N THR A 60 3.28 -0.02 26.91
CA THR A 60 1.82 0.14 26.96
C THR A 60 1.35 0.56 28.35
N ILE A 61 1.93 0.02 29.43
CA ILE A 61 1.59 0.44 30.80
C ILE A 61 2.14 1.83 31.10
N ARG A 62 3.41 2.12 30.79
CA ARG A 62 4.01 3.47 31.00
C ARG A 62 3.22 4.58 30.31
N ASN A 63 2.69 4.32 29.12
CA ASN A 63 1.80 5.23 28.41
C ASN A 63 0.43 5.39 29.11
N LEU A 64 -0.11 4.32 29.72
CA LEU A 64 -1.36 4.39 30.49
C LEU A 64 -1.16 5.08 31.85
N GLU A 65 -0.06 4.83 32.56
CA GLU A 65 0.31 5.56 33.79
C GLU A 65 0.41 7.06 33.51
N GLY A 66 1.13 7.45 32.45
CA GLY A 66 1.20 8.83 31.97
C GLY A 66 -0.12 9.41 31.46
N VAL A 67 -1.16 8.61 31.26
CA VAL A 67 -2.55 9.06 31.02
C VAL A 67 -3.30 9.23 32.34
N LEU A 68 -3.16 8.28 33.27
CA LEU A 68 -3.80 8.28 34.58
C LEU A 68 -3.33 9.44 35.47
N THR A 69 -2.10 9.93 35.30
CA THR A 69 -1.63 11.18 35.94
C THR A 69 -2.45 12.42 35.55
N ARG A 70 -3.23 12.37 34.46
CA ARG A 70 -4.17 13.45 34.04
C ARG A 70 -5.64 13.15 34.38
N GLN A 71 -5.92 12.13 35.19
CA GLN A 71 -7.28 11.75 35.63
C GLN A 71 -7.46 12.00 37.14
N PRO A 72 -8.70 12.13 37.65
CA PRO A 72 -8.93 12.26 39.09
C PRO A 72 -8.41 11.03 39.88
N SER A 73 -8.02 11.26 41.14
CA SER A 73 -7.56 10.20 42.04
C SER A 73 -8.60 9.10 42.21
N GLY A 74 -8.15 7.84 42.19
CA GLY A 74 -9.03 6.67 42.19
C GLY A 74 -9.62 6.30 40.81
N THR A 75 -9.11 6.85 39.71
CA THR A 75 -9.46 6.38 38.36
C THR A 75 -8.83 5.02 38.08
N ILE A 76 -9.66 4.03 37.72
CA ILE A 76 -9.20 2.68 37.37
C ILE A 76 -8.70 2.65 35.91
N GLY A 77 -7.49 2.14 35.70
CA GLY A 77 -6.93 1.91 34.36
C GLY A 77 -7.22 0.49 33.86
N VAL A 78 -7.62 0.33 32.59
CA VAL A 78 -7.90 -0.98 32.00
C VAL A 78 -7.18 -1.13 30.66
N VAL A 79 -6.40 -2.20 30.50
CA VAL A 79 -5.82 -2.60 29.22
C VAL A 79 -6.57 -3.83 28.71
N VAL A 80 -7.17 -3.72 27.52
CA VAL A 80 -7.99 -4.79 26.93
C VAL A 80 -7.24 -5.42 25.75
N ALA A 81 -7.01 -6.72 25.84
CA ALA A 81 -6.46 -7.55 24.78
C ALA A 81 -7.53 -8.48 24.15
N PRO A 82 -7.28 -9.06 22.97
CA PRO A 82 -8.19 -10.04 22.39
C PRO A 82 -8.28 -11.40 23.14
N LEU A 83 -7.22 -11.81 23.86
CA LEU A 83 -7.03 -13.14 24.46
C LEU A 83 -5.98 -13.08 25.61
N LYS A 84 -6.18 -13.78 26.76
CA LYS A 84 -5.33 -13.60 27.98
C LYS A 84 -3.87 -14.02 27.82
N GLY A 85 -3.56 -14.96 26.92
CA GLY A 85 -2.18 -15.24 26.46
C GLY A 85 -1.52 -14.06 25.71
N ARG A 86 -2.27 -12.97 25.52
CA ARG A 86 -1.91 -11.62 25.04
C ARG A 86 -0.81 -10.89 25.81
N PHE A 87 -0.59 -11.16 27.09
CA PHE A 87 0.34 -10.38 27.91
C PHE A 87 1.72 -11.04 28.06
N THR A 88 2.80 -10.25 28.00
CA THR A 88 4.17 -10.69 28.32
C THR A 88 4.44 -10.56 29.82
N PRO A 89 5.33 -11.38 30.43
CA PRO A 89 5.55 -11.38 31.87
C PRO A 89 5.85 -10.00 32.47
N GLY A 90 6.78 -9.23 31.87
CA GLY A 90 7.13 -7.89 32.33
C GLY A 90 5.97 -6.87 32.28
N VAL A 91 4.93 -7.09 31.47
CA VAL A 91 3.71 -6.26 31.47
C VAL A 91 2.86 -6.58 32.71
N ILE A 92 2.72 -7.88 33.03
CA ILE A 92 2.00 -8.32 34.25
C ILE A 92 2.75 -7.84 35.52
N GLU A 93 4.07 -7.88 35.50
CA GLU A 93 4.94 -7.40 36.57
C GLU A 93 4.84 -5.87 36.73
N THR A 94 4.94 -5.09 35.65
CA THR A 94 4.79 -3.63 35.69
C THR A 94 3.42 -3.21 36.25
N SER A 95 2.33 -3.90 35.89
CA SER A 95 0.98 -3.63 36.44
C SER A 95 0.79 -4.00 37.91
N ARG A 96 1.76 -4.69 38.53
CA ARG A 96 1.78 -4.98 39.98
C ARG A 96 2.65 -4.02 40.78
N THR A 97 3.56 -3.31 40.10
CA THR A 97 4.44 -2.29 40.69
C THR A 97 3.94 -0.86 40.47
N SER A 98 2.88 -0.66 39.67
CA SER A 98 2.29 0.65 39.40
C SER A 98 1.55 1.21 40.61
N VAL A 99 1.65 2.54 40.82
CA VAL A 99 0.94 3.26 41.90
C VAL A 99 -0.56 3.40 41.63
N TYR A 100 -1.00 3.13 40.40
CA TYR A 100 -2.40 3.14 39.96
C TYR A 100 -2.95 1.72 39.81
N ASP A 101 -4.24 1.55 40.10
CA ASP A 101 -4.98 0.31 39.86
C ASP A 101 -5.12 0.03 38.35
N ILE A 102 -4.28 -0.85 37.81
CA ILE A 102 -4.24 -1.21 36.38
C ILE A 102 -4.67 -2.67 36.17
N ILE A 103 -5.79 -2.84 35.46
CA ILE A 103 -6.38 -4.14 35.14
C ILE A 103 -5.93 -4.61 33.75
N LEU A 104 -5.39 -5.83 33.66
CA LEU A 104 -5.11 -6.51 32.39
C LEU A 104 -6.21 -7.55 32.09
N THR A 105 -7.07 -7.28 31.11
CA THR A 105 -8.25 -8.11 30.82
C THR A 105 -8.47 -8.41 29.33
N ASP A 106 -9.45 -9.27 29.05
CA ASP A 106 -9.83 -9.74 27.72
C ASP A 106 -11.20 -9.21 27.30
N LYS A 107 -11.42 -9.11 25.98
CA LYS A 107 -12.75 -9.00 25.36
C LYS A 107 -13.80 -10.01 25.90
N ALA A 108 -13.36 -11.16 26.40
CA ALA A 108 -14.23 -12.17 27.00
C ALA A 108 -14.59 -11.89 28.48
N ASN A 109 -13.68 -11.32 29.27
CA ASN A 109 -13.77 -11.25 30.73
C ASN A 109 -14.00 -9.83 31.28
N ILE A 110 -13.78 -8.79 30.49
CA ILE A 110 -13.80 -7.37 30.88
C ILE A 110 -14.98 -6.97 31.81
N CYS A 111 -16.21 -7.34 31.47
CA CYS A 111 -17.39 -6.95 32.27
C CYS A 111 -17.40 -7.64 33.64
N LYS A 112 -16.90 -8.89 33.73
CA LYS A 112 -16.77 -9.60 35.01
C LYS A 112 -15.60 -9.05 35.83
N ASP A 113 -14.43 -8.90 35.22
CA ASP A 113 -13.22 -8.39 35.91
C ASP A 113 -13.47 -6.97 36.49
N LEU A 114 -14.32 -6.15 35.85
CA LEU A 114 -14.80 -4.86 36.38
C LEU A 114 -15.79 -4.99 37.56
N ILE A 115 -16.79 -5.87 37.46
CA ILE A 115 -17.83 -6.04 38.49
C ILE A 115 -17.25 -6.67 39.77
N ASP A 116 -16.38 -7.68 39.63
CA ASP A 116 -15.74 -8.35 40.77
C ASP A 116 -14.91 -7.35 41.61
N ILE A 117 -14.28 -6.35 40.98
CA ILE A 117 -13.52 -5.29 41.67
C ILE A 117 -14.45 -4.30 42.39
N VAL A 118 -15.58 -3.91 41.78
CA VAL A 118 -16.57 -3.06 42.45
C VAL A 118 -17.14 -3.75 43.71
N ALA A 119 -17.37 -5.07 43.65
CA ALA A 119 -17.77 -5.84 44.83
C ALA A 119 -16.72 -5.83 45.95
N VAL A 120 -15.42 -5.94 45.61
CA VAL A 120 -14.30 -5.83 46.57
C VAL A 120 -14.19 -4.41 47.16
N CYS A 121 -14.42 -3.36 46.37
CA CYS A 121 -14.44 -1.98 46.88
C CYS A 121 -15.61 -1.74 47.85
N LEU A 122 -16.80 -2.24 47.54
CA LEU A 122 -18.00 -2.07 48.37
C LEU A 122 -17.96 -2.89 49.67
N SER A 123 -17.20 -4.00 49.72
CA SER A 123 -17.14 -4.88 50.90
C SER A 123 -16.51 -4.26 52.16
N ARG A 124 -16.04 -3.00 52.09
CA ARG A 124 -15.44 -2.27 53.23
C ARG A 124 -16.43 -1.48 54.10
N PHE A 125 -17.72 -1.41 53.74
CA PHE A 125 -18.71 -0.64 54.51
C PHE A 125 -19.98 -1.43 54.87
N SER A 126 -20.07 -1.92 56.12
CA SER A 126 -21.24 -1.82 57.03
C SER A 126 -21.28 -2.93 58.08
N ARG A 127 -21.52 -2.57 59.35
CA ARG A 127 -21.95 -3.48 60.43
C ARG A 127 -22.63 -2.65 61.53
N CYS A 128 -23.86 -3.02 61.91
CA CYS A 128 -24.48 -2.62 63.18
C CYS A 128 -25.63 -3.56 63.55
N GLN A 129 -26.01 -3.58 64.84
CA GLN A 129 -26.89 -4.58 65.47
C GLN A 129 -27.63 -3.94 66.65
N MET A 130 -28.88 -4.33 66.91
CA MET A 130 -29.66 -3.94 68.11
C MET A 130 -30.57 -5.10 68.54
N ASP A 131 -30.79 -5.25 69.86
CA ASP A 131 -31.57 -6.34 70.48
C ASP A 131 -32.06 -5.91 71.89
N VAL A 132 -33.31 -6.21 72.30
CA VAL A 132 -33.91 -5.76 73.58
C VAL A 132 -35.04 -6.69 74.10
N GLY A 133 -35.05 -7.03 75.41
CA GLY A 133 -36.16 -7.68 76.14
C GLY A 133 -36.10 -7.48 77.68
N GLN A 134 -37.21 -7.67 78.43
CA GLN A 134 -37.32 -7.30 79.88
C GLN A 134 -38.32 -8.11 80.75
N LYS A 135 -38.06 -8.21 82.08
CA LYS A 135 -38.95 -8.50 83.27
C LYS A 135 -39.49 -9.95 83.45
N SER A 136 -39.77 -10.57 84.63
CA SER A 136 -39.96 -10.27 86.10
C SER A 136 -41.40 -9.89 86.53
N LYS A 137 -42.02 -10.24 87.70
CA LYS A 137 -41.70 -10.92 89.02
C LYS A 137 -43.06 -11.08 89.82
N GLN A 138 -43.34 -11.71 90.99
CA GLN A 138 -42.75 -12.66 91.99
C GLN A 138 -43.87 -13.10 93.03
N ASN A 139 -43.63 -14.08 93.94
CA ASN A 139 -44.28 -14.30 95.30
C ASN A 139 -45.74 -14.85 95.40
N ARG A 140 -46.33 -15.30 96.56
CA ARG A 140 -45.90 -15.97 97.84
C ARG A 140 -47.17 -16.29 98.73
N ALA A 141 -47.13 -17.22 99.70
CA ALA A 141 -48.26 -17.64 100.59
C ALA A 141 -48.34 -16.94 101.97
N PRO A 142 -49.47 -17.08 102.73
CA PRO A 142 -49.41 -17.49 104.17
C PRO A 142 -50.65 -18.28 104.72
N SER A 143 -50.59 -18.89 105.92
CA SER A 143 -51.75 -19.60 106.56
C SER A 143 -51.60 -19.96 108.08
N PRO A 144 -52.40 -19.37 109.00
CA PRO A 144 -52.42 -19.80 110.43
C PRO A 144 -53.77 -19.71 111.22
N GLN A 145 -54.01 -20.58 112.24
CA GLN A 145 -54.48 -20.29 113.64
C GLN A 145 -55.42 -21.30 114.37
N ALA A 146 -55.06 -21.54 115.65
CA ALA A 146 -55.91 -21.71 116.86
C ALA A 146 -56.78 -22.96 117.11
N ALA A 147 -57.03 -23.24 118.40
CA ALA A 147 -57.77 -24.40 118.92
C ALA A 147 -58.47 -24.11 120.27
N LYS A 148 -59.51 -24.89 120.63
CA LYS A 148 -60.07 -25.01 122.01
C LYS A 148 -60.93 -26.27 122.19
N ARG A 149 -61.12 -26.68 123.45
CA ARG A 149 -61.96 -27.81 123.92
C ARG A 149 -63.44 -27.38 124.00
N SER A 150 -64.48 -28.23 124.08
CA SER A 150 -64.57 -29.71 124.19
C SER A 150 -65.77 -30.19 123.37
N TYR A 151 -65.72 -31.37 122.74
CA TYR A 151 -66.86 -31.93 121.97
C TYR A 151 -67.52 -33.14 122.64
N THR A 152 -68.85 -33.20 122.55
CA THR A 152 -69.68 -34.35 122.92
C THR A 152 -69.57 -35.46 121.85
N TYR A 153 -69.79 -36.72 122.22
CA TYR A 153 -69.59 -37.88 121.33
C TYR A 153 -70.29 -37.78 119.96
N ASP A 154 -71.55 -37.32 119.90
CA ASP A 154 -72.28 -37.10 118.63
C ASP A 154 -71.60 -36.05 117.72
N ALA A 155 -71.01 -35.00 118.29
CA ALA A 155 -70.28 -33.99 117.52
C ALA A 155 -68.93 -34.49 117.00
N ILE A 156 -68.27 -35.41 117.72
CA ILE A 156 -67.07 -36.12 117.23
C ILE A 156 -67.45 -37.06 116.08
N LEU A 157 -68.58 -37.76 116.20
CA LEU A 157 -69.08 -38.65 115.14
C LEU A 157 -69.40 -37.87 113.85
N ARG A 158 -70.07 -36.72 113.96
CA ARG A 158 -70.36 -35.84 112.82
C ARG A 158 -69.09 -35.26 112.21
N LEU A 159 -68.16 -34.75 113.03
CA LEU A 159 -66.86 -34.28 112.52
C LEU A 159 -66.09 -35.38 111.78
N ASN A 160 -66.16 -36.64 112.22
CA ASN A 160 -65.54 -37.74 111.50
C ASN A 160 -66.26 -38.05 110.17
N ILE A 161 -67.60 -37.94 110.13
CA ILE A 161 -68.38 -38.08 108.89
C ILE A 161 -68.05 -36.94 107.91
N ASP A 162 -67.96 -35.69 108.38
CA ASP A 162 -67.62 -34.52 107.58
C ASP A 162 -66.15 -34.53 107.12
N GLU A 163 -65.24 -35.05 107.94
CA GLU A 163 -63.82 -35.27 107.59
C GLU A 163 -63.67 -36.36 106.52
N ASN A 164 -64.36 -37.49 106.64
CA ASN A 164 -64.41 -38.50 105.59
C ASN A 164 -65.03 -37.95 104.30
N CYS A 165 -66.11 -37.16 104.41
CA CYS A 165 -66.74 -36.48 103.28
C CYS A 165 -65.78 -35.49 102.58
N LEU A 166 -65.00 -34.73 103.35
CA LEU A 166 -63.94 -33.86 102.82
C LEU A 166 -62.81 -34.64 102.15
N ILE A 167 -62.40 -35.79 102.71
CA ILE A 167 -61.39 -36.68 102.11
C ILE A 167 -61.89 -37.28 100.80
N ASP A 168 -63.16 -37.71 100.71
CA ASP A 168 -63.74 -38.24 99.48
C ASP A 168 -64.04 -37.15 98.44
N LEU A 169 -64.36 -35.92 98.87
CA LEU A 169 -64.42 -34.74 98.00
C LEU A 169 -63.02 -34.34 97.48
N GLN A 170 -61.97 -34.47 98.29
CA GLN A 170 -60.57 -34.25 97.85
C GLN A 170 -60.13 -35.33 96.87
N ARG A 171 -60.43 -36.61 97.12
CA ARG A 171 -60.20 -37.70 96.16
C ARG A 171 -60.92 -37.45 94.84
N SER A 172 -62.20 -37.08 94.89
CA SER A 172 -63.00 -36.72 93.71
C SER A 172 -62.41 -35.49 92.98
N GLN A 173 -61.90 -34.50 93.71
CA GLN A 173 -61.21 -33.35 93.13
C GLN A 173 -59.91 -33.76 92.42
N ASP A 174 -59.07 -34.59 93.05
CA ASP A 174 -57.82 -35.08 92.46
C ASP A 174 -58.06 -36.01 91.28
N ASP A 175 -59.11 -36.85 91.31
CA ASP A 175 -59.57 -37.65 90.18
C ASP A 175 -60.06 -36.76 89.04
N ILE A 176 -60.82 -35.70 89.32
CA ILE A 176 -61.25 -34.71 88.31
C ILE A 176 -60.03 -33.98 87.72
N ILE A 177 -59.06 -33.57 88.53
CA ILE A 177 -57.80 -32.94 88.07
C ILE A 177 -56.98 -33.91 87.23
N SER A 178 -56.88 -35.18 87.62
CA SER A 178 -56.21 -36.24 86.87
C SER A 178 -56.88 -36.48 85.50
N ASN A 179 -58.21 -36.59 85.47
CA ASN A 179 -58.98 -36.75 84.24
C ASN A 179 -58.85 -35.53 83.31
N ILE A 180 -58.91 -34.29 83.85
CA ILE A 180 -58.66 -33.06 83.10
C ILE A 180 -57.22 -33.05 82.56
N GLY A 181 -56.22 -33.43 83.36
CA GLY A 181 -54.82 -33.55 82.95
C GLY A 181 -54.62 -34.53 81.79
N GLN A 182 -55.24 -35.71 81.87
CA GLN A 182 -55.21 -36.72 80.80
C GLN A 182 -55.88 -36.22 79.52
N ILE A 183 -57.02 -35.52 79.62
CA ILE A 183 -57.69 -34.89 78.47
C ILE A 183 -56.79 -33.81 77.86
N LEU A 184 -56.23 -32.90 78.68
CA LEU A 184 -55.36 -31.82 78.21
C LEU A 184 -54.09 -32.34 77.54
N GLU A 185 -53.44 -33.38 78.06
CA GLU A 185 -52.24 -33.95 77.44
C GLU A 185 -52.56 -34.69 76.12
N LYS A 186 -53.75 -35.31 76.02
CA LYS A 186 -54.28 -35.91 74.79
C LYS A 186 -54.67 -34.86 73.74
N GLU A 187 -55.21 -33.72 74.14
CA GLU A 187 -55.50 -32.61 73.22
C GLU A 187 -54.23 -31.86 72.81
N LYS A 188 -53.29 -31.63 73.73
CA LYS A 188 -51.97 -31.05 73.47
C LYS A 188 -51.17 -31.86 72.45
N SER A 189 -51.12 -33.18 72.60
CA SER A 189 -50.46 -34.07 71.63
C SER A 189 -51.16 -34.06 70.26
N LYS A 190 -52.50 -34.06 70.23
CA LYS A 190 -53.29 -33.86 69.00
C LYS A 190 -52.99 -32.50 68.33
N LEU A 191 -52.87 -31.42 69.11
CA LEU A 191 -52.56 -30.07 68.62
C LEU A 191 -51.11 -29.95 68.12
N VAL A 192 -50.15 -30.64 68.75
CA VAL A 192 -48.76 -30.75 68.24
C VAL A 192 -48.78 -31.46 66.88
N LEU A 193 -49.39 -32.64 66.77
CA LEU A 193 -49.52 -33.37 65.50
C LEU A 193 -50.25 -32.54 64.43
N GLN A 194 -51.26 -31.75 64.80
CA GLN A 194 -51.95 -30.85 63.88
C GLN A 194 -51.07 -29.68 63.42
N ARG A 195 -50.22 -29.12 64.28
CA ARG A 195 -49.20 -28.12 63.91
C ARG A 195 -48.09 -28.71 63.04
N GLU A 196 -47.65 -29.93 63.32
CA GLU A 196 -46.65 -30.66 62.52
C GLU A 196 -47.21 -31.02 61.13
N LYS A 197 -48.46 -31.50 61.05
CA LYS A 197 -49.15 -31.72 59.78
C LYS A 197 -49.30 -30.42 58.99
N SER A 198 -49.70 -29.33 59.64
CA SER A 198 -49.88 -28.02 58.99
C SER A 198 -48.56 -27.43 58.47
N SER A 199 -47.50 -27.47 59.28
CA SER A 199 -46.17 -27.00 58.87
C SER A 199 -45.53 -27.90 57.82
N SER A 200 -45.75 -29.22 57.86
CA SER A 200 -45.31 -30.14 56.80
C SER A 200 -46.09 -29.95 55.51
N SER A 201 -47.39 -29.68 55.57
CA SER A 201 -48.21 -29.31 54.40
C SER A 201 -47.74 -27.99 53.77
N LEU A 202 -47.36 -27.01 54.58
CA LEU A 202 -46.76 -25.75 54.09
C LEU A 202 -45.37 -25.98 53.47
N ARG A 203 -44.55 -26.86 54.04
CA ARG A 203 -43.26 -27.27 53.43
C ARG A 203 -43.48 -27.94 52.07
N LEU A 204 -44.39 -28.91 51.98
CA LEU A 204 -44.76 -29.56 50.71
C LEU A 204 -45.28 -28.56 49.68
N SER A 205 -46.16 -27.64 50.07
CA SER A 205 -46.65 -26.58 49.17
C SER A 205 -45.51 -25.68 48.65
N ARG A 206 -44.52 -25.36 49.49
CA ARG A 206 -43.34 -24.58 49.06
C ARG A 206 -42.44 -25.38 48.11
N TYR A 207 -42.21 -26.67 48.37
CA TYR A 207 -41.44 -27.52 47.46
C TYR A 207 -42.16 -27.72 46.11
N HIS A 208 -43.48 -27.88 46.09
CA HIS A 208 -44.23 -27.95 44.82
C HIS A 208 -44.16 -26.65 44.01
N ALA A 209 -44.23 -25.48 44.66
CA ALA A 209 -44.00 -24.20 44.00
C ALA A 209 -42.56 -24.09 43.45
N GLU A 210 -41.55 -24.42 44.26
CA GLU A 210 -40.13 -24.39 43.86
C GLU A 210 -39.83 -25.33 42.69
N ILE A 211 -40.43 -26.53 42.67
CA ILE A 211 -40.34 -27.48 41.55
C ILE A 211 -41.04 -26.93 40.31
N ALA A 212 -42.23 -26.35 40.46
CA ALA A 212 -42.95 -25.74 39.35
C ALA A 212 -42.15 -24.60 38.70
N ASP A 213 -41.58 -23.69 39.49
CA ASP A 213 -40.81 -22.56 38.97
C ASP A 213 -39.46 -23.00 38.37
N LYS A 214 -38.77 -23.99 38.97
CA LYS A 214 -37.61 -24.63 38.34
C LYS A 214 -37.96 -25.30 37.01
N SER A 215 -39.13 -25.94 36.90
CA SER A 215 -39.56 -26.58 35.66
C SER A 215 -39.84 -25.58 34.54
N LYS A 216 -40.45 -24.42 34.87
CA LYS A 216 -40.64 -23.30 33.92
C LYS A 216 -39.30 -22.72 33.46
N ALA A 217 -38.39 -22.48 34.39
CA ALA A 217 -37.07 -21.93 34.08
C ALA A 217 -36.24 -22.87 33.19
N LEU A 218 -36.30 -24.18 33.42
CA LEU A 218 -35.67 -25.19 32.56
C LEU A 218 -36.30 -25.21 31.15
N GLU A 219 -37.62 -25.09 31.05
CA GLU A 219 -38.32 -25.04 29.76
C GLU A 219 -38.00 -23.76 28.97
N GLU A 220 -37.91 -22.61 29.65
CA GLU A 220 -37.47 -21.36 29.05
C GLU A 220 -36.02 -21.45 28.54
N VAL A 221 -35.09 -21.98 29.36
CA VAL A 221 -33.71 -22.23 28.94
C VAL A 221 -33.64 -23.20 27.75
N ARG A 222 -34.47 -24.25 27.73
CA ARG A 222 -34.57 -25.20 26.61
C ARG A 222 -35.00 -24.51 25.31
N ASN A 223 -36.02 -23.67 25.36
CA ASN A 223 -36.51 -22.94 24.19
C ASN A 223 -35.51 -21.88 23.71
N ASN A 224 -34.86 -21.16 24.64
CA ASN A 224 -33.80 -20.20 24.32
C ASN A 224 -32.54 -20.86 23.70
N LEU A 225 -32.20 -22.09 24.12
CA LEU A 225 -31.15 -22.88 23.46
C LEU A 225 -31.58 -23.31 22.05
N TYR A 226 -32.82 -23.76 21.86
CA TYR A 226 -33.32 -24.20 20.56
C TYR A 226 -33.41 -23.07 19.54
N THR A 227 -33.93 -21.90 19.92
CA THR A 227 -34.00 -20.71 19.03
C THR A 227 -32.61 -20.23 18.65
N LYS A 228 -31.68 -20.16 19.61
CA LYS A 228 -30.28 -19.78 19.38
C LYS A 228 -29.54 -20.77 18.47
N PHE A 229 -29.73 -22.08 18.66
CA PHE A 229 -29.16 -23.10 17.78
C PHE A 229 -29.73 -23.02 16.35
N LYS A 230 -31.04 -22.82 16.21
CA LYS A 230 -31.72 -22.63 14.91
C LYS A 230 -31.23 -21.38 14.18
N TYR A 231 -31.05 -20.26 14.90
CA TYR A 231 -30.51 -19.01 14.35
C TYR A 231 -29.08 -19.22 13.84
N ASN A 232 -28.18 -19.76 14.67
CA ASN A 232 -26.78 -19.97 14.31
C ASN A 232 -26.65 -20.86 13.06
N ASN A 233 -27.37 -21.99 13.01
CA ASN A 233 -27.37 -22.88 11.83
C ASN A 233 -27.86 -22.18 10.56
N HIS A 234 -28.81 -21.26 10.67
CA HIS A 234 -29.32 -20.50 9.54
C HIS A 234 -28.32 -19.43 9.08
N GLU A 235 -27.61 -18.78 10.02
CA GLU A 235 -26.54 -17.85 9.70
C GLU A 235 -25.33 -18.55 9.06
N ASP A 236 -24.90 -19.68 9.60
CA ASP A 236 -23.81 -20.48 9.04
C ASP A 236 -24.16 -21.06 7.67
N ARG A 237 -25.42 -21.46 7.44
CA ARG A 237 -25.90 -21.79 6.08
C ARG A 237 -25.78 -20.60 5.12
N ARG A 238 -26.18 -19.39 5.53
CA ARG A 238 -26.01 -18.15 4.74
C ARG A 238 -24.54 -17.84 4.44
N ARG A 239 -23.65 -17.99 5.43
CA ARG A 239 -22.19 -17.82 5.29
C ARG A 239 -21.59 -18.86 4.33
N ILE A 240 -22.03 -20.11 4.40
CA ILE A 240 -21.59 -21.18 3.49
C ILE A 240 -22.06 -20.93 2.05
N THR A 241 -23.31 -20.47 1.84
CA THR A 241 -23.80 -20.15 0.50
C THR A 241 -23.05 -18.97 -0.13
N SER A 242 -22.87 -17.87 0.60
CA SER A 242 -22.15 -16.70 0.07
C SER A 242 -20.67 -16.99 -0.17
N LEU A 243 -20.02 -17.80 0.68
CA LEU A 243 -18.63 -18.21 0.46
C LEU A 243 -18.48 -19.13 -0.76
N ARG A 244 -19.42 -20.08 -0.97
CA ARG A 244 -19.47 -20.92 -2.18
C ARG A 244 -19.65 -20.09 -3.45
N GLU A 245 -20.47 -19.04 -3.40
CA GLU A 245 -20.69 -18.13 -4.51
C GLU A 245 -19.46 -17.27 -4.82
N ASN A 246 -18.79 -16.72 -3.80
CA ASN A 246 -17.51 -16.02 -3.95
C ASN A 246 -16.40 -16.93 -4.52
N ILE A 247 -16.38 -18.21 -4.15
CA ILE A 247 -15.46 -19.20 -4.74
C ILE A 247 -15.82 -19.48 -6.21
N ARG A 248 -17.12 -19.54 -6.55
CA ARG A 248 -17.61 -19.75 -7.92
C ARG A 248 -17.25 -18.57 -8.83
N SER A 249 -17.54 -17.34 -8.41
CA SER A 249 -17.22 -16.13 -9.19
C SER A 249 -15.71 -15.95 -9.37
N ARG A 250 -14.92 -16.17 -8.31
CA ARG A 250 -13.45 -16.16 -8.40
C ARG A 250 -12.90 -17.22 -9.34
N ARG A 251 -13.46 -18.44 -9.37
CA ARG A 251 -13.07 -19.49 -10.33
C ARG A 251 -13.40 -19.09 -11.78
N ALA A 252 -14.60 -18.54 -12.02
CA ALA A 252 -14.98 -18.06 -13.35
C ALA A 252 -14.05 -16.94 -13.85
N ALA A 253 -13.77 -15.94 -13.01
CA ALA A 253 -12.85 -14.84 -13.34
C ALA A 253 -11.41 -15.31 -13.57
N LEU A 254 -10.93 -16.32 -12.82
CA LEU A 254 -9.61 -16.91 -13.05
C LEU A 254 -9.51 -17.68 -14.37
N GLU A 255 -10.53 -18.48 -14.72
CA GLU A 255 -10.52 -19.22 -15.99
C GLU A 255 -10.68 -18.27 -17.19
N GLU A 256 -11.46 -17.19 -17.05
CA GLU A 256 -11.59 -16.15 -18.06
C GLU A 256 -10.27 -15.35 -18.23
N ALA A 257 -9.60 -14.99 -17.14
CA ALA A 257 -8.28 -14.35 -17.18
C ALA A 257 -7.21 -15.27 -17.80
N LYS A 258 -7.24 -16.57 -17.49
CA LYS A 258 -6.38 -17.58 -18.09
C LYS A 258 -6.61 -17.69 -19.60
N LYS A 259 -7.87 -17.72 -20.07
CA LYS A 259 -8.19 -17.71 -21.51
C LYS A 259 -7.65 -16.46 -22.21
N ARG A 260 -7.87 -15.26 -21.64
CA ARG A 260 -7.29 -14.00 -22.16
C ARG A 260 -5.77 -14.04 -22.24
N TYR A 261 -5.11 -14.65 -21.24
CA TYR A 261 -3.65 -14.80 -21.24
C TYR A 261 -3.18 -15.78 -22.32
N GLN A 262 -3.87 -16.89 -22.53
CA GLN A 262 -3.56 -17.85 -23.61
C GLN A 262 -3.68 -17.20 -25.00
N THR A 263 -4.81 -16.56 -25.31
CA THR A 263 -5.00 -15.88 -26.60
C THR A 263 -4.03 -14.70 -26.79
N GLY A 264 -3.67 -14.01 -25.70
CA GLY A 264 -2.65 -12.95 -25.74
C GLY A 264 -1.23 -13.47 -25.98
N ASN A 265 -0.91 -14.67 -25.49
CA ASN A 265 0.37 -15.34 -25.72
C ASN A 265 0.47 -15.90 -27.15
N GLU A 266 -0.62 -16.49 -27.66
CA GLU A 266 -0.74 -16.95 -29.06
C GLU A 266 -0.51 -15.79 -30.03
N TYR A 267 -1.18 -14.65 -29.82
CA TYR A 267 -0.98 -13.43 -30.61
C TYR A 267 0.45 -12.87 -30.50
N LEU A 268 1.07 -12.94 -29.31
CA LEU A 268 2.46 -12.51 -29.11
C LEU A 268 3.45 -13.41 -29.88
N GLU A 269 3.21 -14.72 -29.90
CA GLU A 269 4.03 -15.68 -30.66
C GLU A 269 3.90 -15.48 -32.17
N GLU A 270 2.68 -15.21 -32.68
CA GLU A 270 2.46 -14.84 -34.08
C GLU A 270 3.15 -13.50 -34.43
N SER A 271 3.00 -12.48 -33.57
CA SER A 271 3.67 -11.18 -33.71
C SER A 271 5.20 -11.30 -33.77
N GLN A 272 5.80 -12.19 -32.97
CA GLN A 272 7.23 -12.51 -33.05
C GLN A 272 7.61 -13.19 -34.37
N LYS A 273 6.80 -14.13 -34.86
CA LYS A 273 7.00 -14.78 -36.18
C LYS A 273 6.80 -13.85 -37.36
N ILE A 274 6.04 -12.76 -37.22
CA ILE A 274 5.97 -11.67 -38.21
C ILE A 274 7.28 -10.87 -38.16
N LEU A 275 7.66 -10.38 -36.98
CA LEU A 275 8.85 -9.54 -36.79
C LEU A 275 10.15 -10.19 -37.29
N GLU A 276 10.32 -11.50 -37.13
CA GLU A 276 11.53 -12.18 -37.62
C GLU A 276 11.55 -12.28 -39.16
N ARG A 277 10.42 -12.57 -39.81
CA ARG A 277 10.30 -12.54 -41.28
C ARG A 277 10.55 -11.15 -41.84
N ASP A 278 10.11 -10.10 -41.14
CA ASP A 278 10.37 -8.72 -41.52
C ASP A 278 11.86 -8.37 -41.42
N ARG A 279 12.56 -8.87 -40.39
CA ARG A 279 14.03 -8.74 -40.25
C ARG A 279 14.79 -9.47 -41.35
N GLU A 280 14.41 -10.71 -41.65
CA GLU A 280 15.00 -11.50 -42.74
C GLU A 280 14.80 -10.79 -44.09
N SER A 281 13.59 -10.30 -44.34
CA SER A 281 13.23 -9.55 -45.55
C SER A 281 14.02 -8.24 -45.68
N LEU A 282 14.18 -7.50 -44.58
CA LEU A 282 15.00 -6.28 -44.52
C LEU A 282 16.49 -6.60 -44.74
N SER A 283 17.01 -7.68 -44.15
CA SER A 283 18.40 -8.11 -44.31
C SER A 283 18.70 -8.55 -45.75
N SER A 284 17.79 -9.32 -46.36
CA SER A 284 17.87 -9.71 -47.78
C SER A 284 17.83 -8.47 -48.70
N THR A 285 16.93 -7.52 -48.43
CA THR A 285 16.73 -6.33 -49.26
C THR A 285 17.89 -5.34 -49.14
N THR A 286 18.39 -5.09 -47.93
CA THR A 286 19.58 -4.23 -47.73
C THR A 286 20.85 -4.87 -48.30
N SER A 287 20.98 -6.20 -48.27
CA SER A 287 22.08 -6.91 -48.95
C SER A 287 22.03 -6.74 -50.47
N LYS A 288 20.84 -6.92 -51.09
CA LYS A 288 20.62 -6.67 -52.53
C LYS A 288 20.91 -5.22 -52.92
N LEU A 289 20.46 -4.27 -52.10
CA LEU A 289 20.72 -2.84 -52.29
C LEU A 289 22.23 -2.52 -52.23
N CYS A 290 22.96 -3.09 -51.25
CA CYS A 290 24.41 -2.93 -51.13
C CYS A 290 25.17 -3.49 -52.35
N VAL A 291 24.74 -4.63 -52.90
CA VAL A 291 25.28 -5.17 -54.17
C VAL A 291 25.02 -4.21 -55.32
N ARG A 292 23.77 -3.75 -55.52
CA ARG A 292 23.44 -2.83 -56.63
C ARG A 292 24.12 -1.46 -56.51
N GLN A 293 24.32 -0.95 -55.28
CA GLN A 293 25.12 0.26 -55.04
C GLN A 293 26.58 0.05 -55.46
N ARG A 294 27.17 -1.10 -55.16
CA ARG A 294 28.56 -1.42 -55.57
C ARG A 294 28.70 -1.55 -57.08
N GLU A 295 27.73 -2.16 -57.75
CA GLU A 295 27.67 -2.22 -59.21
C GLU A 295 27.60 -0.82 -59.81
N LEU A 296 26.66 0.03 -59.37
CA LEU A 296 26.51 1.41 -59.86
C LEU A 296 27.76 2.27 -59.63
N VAL A 297 28.50 2.05 -58.54
CA VAL A 297 29.78 2.73 -58.28
C VAL A 297 30.90 2.20 -59.20
N ALA A 298 30.89 0.92 -59.55
CA ALA A 298 31.82 0.35 -60.52
C ALA A 298 31.50 0.84 -61.95
N ASP A 299 30.22 0.83 -62.34
CA ASP A 299 29.73 1.40 -63.60
C ASP A 299 30.19 2.88 -63.73
N LEU A 300 30.03 3.66 -62.67
CA LEU A 300 30.42 5.08 -62.62
C LEU A 300 31.94 5.30 -62.76
N LEU A 301 32.77 4.36 -62.30
CA LEU A 301 34.23 4.39 -62.53
C LEU A 301 34.61 4.06 -63.99
N THR A 302 33.76 3.32 -64.73
CA THR A 302 33.96 3.14 -66.19
C THR A 302 33.53 4.37 -66.99
N ILE A 303 32.54 5.13 -66.50
CA ILE A 303 32.07 6.39 -67.11
C ILE A 303 33.03 7.55 -66.79
N TYR A 304 33.64 7.57 -65.60
CA TYR A 304 34.65 8.54 -65.18
C TYR A 304 35.96 7.84 -64.79
N PRO A 305 36.75 7.37 -65.79
CA PRO A 305 38.09 6.86 -65.52
C PRO A 305 38.96 7.99 -64.94
N ILE A 306 39.68 7.65 -63.87
CA ILE A 306 40.66 8.52 -63.19
C ILE A 306 42.01 7.82 -63.27
N ASP A 307 42.81 8.20 -64.26
CA ASP A 307 44.10 7.59 -64.54
C ASP A 307 45.26 8.43 -63.95
N PRO A 308 46.36 7.81 -63.51
CA PRO A 308 47.58 8.54 -63.15
C PRO A 308 48.25 9.15 -64.39
N ILE A 309 48.99 10.25 -64.21
CA ILE A 309 49.81 10.86 -65.27
C ILE A 309 51.25 10.35 -65.12
N ASP A 310 51.72 9.63 -66.14
CA ASP A 310 52.98 8.87 -66.19
C ASP A 310 54.26 9.74 -66.24
N ALA A 311 54.45 10.56 -65.22
CA ALA A 311 55.69 11.31 -64.94
C ALA A 311 55.75 11.89 -63.52
N LYS A 312 54.61 12.14 -62.87
CA LYS A 312 54.54 13.02 -61.69
C LYS A 312 53.65 12.46 -60.58
N THR A 313 54.23 12.31 -59.39
CA THR A 313 53.56 11.81 -58.19
C THR A 313 52.27 12.61 -57.91
N PHE A 314 51.19 11.91 -57.55
CA PHE A 314 49.87 12.46 -57.24
C PHE A 314 49.21 13.28 -58.36
N SER A 315 49.68 13.21 -59.61
CA SER A 315 49.02 13.88 -60.74
C SER A 315 48.08 12.91 -61.47
N PHE A 316 46.81 13.31 -61.63
CA PHE A 316 45.75 12.47 -62.19
C PHE A 316 45.03 13.17 -63.35
N LYS A 317 44.31 12.39 -64.16
CA LYS A 317 43.50 12.85 -65.30
C LYS A 317 42.13 12.16 -65.24
N ILE A 318 41.04 12.93 -65.39
CA ILE A 318 39.66 12.43 -65.42
C ILE A 318 39.12 12.55 -66.85
N LEU A 319 38.65 11.45 -67.44
CA LEU A 319 38.27 11.38 -68.87
C LEU A 319 39.37 11.93 -69.81
N GLY A 320 40.64 11.72 -69.46
CA GLY A 320 41.81 12.23 -70.18
C GLY A 320 42.17 13.70 -69.92
N VAL A 321 41.33 14.48 -69.24
CA VAL A 321 41.60 15.88 -68.88
C VAL A 321 42.40 15.95 -67.57
N PRO A 322 43.53 16.68 -67.48
CA PRO A 322 44.34 16.73 -66.27
C PRO A 322 43.61 17.42 -65.11
N LEU A 323 43.72 16.85 -63.91
CA LEU A 323 43.24 17.45 -62.67
C LEU A 323 44.32 18.37 -62.07
N PRO A 324 44.02 19.65 -61.80
CA PRO A 324 44.96 20.59 -61.20
C PRO A 324 45.12 20.36 -59.69
N ASN A 325 46.34 20.12 -59.23
CA ASN A 325 46.66 19.93 -57.81
C ASN A 325 46.82 21.29 -57.09
N SER A 326 45.70 21.96 -56.81
CA SER A 326 45.56 23.23 -56.06
C SER A 326 46.27 24.47 -56.63
N VAL A 327 47.24 24.32 -57.53
CA VAL A 327 47.93 25.42 -58.22
C VAL A 327 47.25 25.67 -59.57
N PHE A 328 46.33 26.63 -59.60
CA PHE A 328 45.60 27.06 -60.82
C PHE A 328 46.30 28.25 -61.50
N THR A 329 47.61 28.19 -61.69
CA THR A 329 48.40 29.21 -62.39
C THR A 329 49.16 28.56 -63.55
N GLY A 330 49.06 29.13 -64.75
CA GLY A 330 49.63 28.54 -65.97
C GLY A 330 48.89 27.32 -66.53
N CYS A 331 47.74 26.95 -65.96
CA CYS A 331 46.82 25.96 -66.55
C CYS A 331 45.85 26.62 -67.54
N ASP A 332 45.29 25.82 -68.45
CA ASP A 332 44.16 26.25 -69.29
C ASP A 332 42.87 26.26 -68.47
N ASP A 333 42.26 27.44 -68.31
CA ASP A 333 41.01 27.66 -67.58
C ASP A 333 39.85 26.77 -68.09
N GLU A 334 39.82 26.44 -69.39
CA GLU A 334 38.73 25.61 -69.96
C GLU A 334 38.92 24.13 -69.66
N GLN A 335 40.16 23.63 -69.64
CA GLN A 335 40.49 22.29 -69.15
C GLN A 335 40.22 22.17 -67.65
N VAL A 336 40.65 23.16 -66.85
CA VAL A 336 40.40 23.22 -65.40
C VAL A 336 38.90 23.19 -65.11
N ALA A 337 38.12 24.05 -65.77
CA ALA A 337 36.66 24.09 -65.63
C ALA A 337 36.01 22.76 -66.03
N THR A 338 36.48 22.12 -67.11
CA THR A 338 35.96 20.84 -67.58
C THR A 338 36.26 19.70 -66.61
N ALA A 339 37.49 19.61 -66.12
CA ALA A 339 37.89 18.59 -65.13
C ALA A 339 37.12 18.73 -63.81
N LEU A 340 36.97 19.97 -63.30
CA LEU A 340 36.16 20.24 -62.11
C LEU A 340 34.67 19.99 -62.36
N GLY A 341 34.18 20.22 -63.58
CA GLY A 341 32.83 19.87 -64.02
C GLY A 341 32.55 18.36 -63.97
N PHE A 342 33.49 17.54 -64.45
CA PHE A 342 33.41 16.09 -64.33
C PHE A 342 33.48 15.62 -62.88
N THR A 343 34.40 16.14 -62.06
CA THR A 343 34.50 15.84 -60.62
C THR A 343 33.23 16.23 -59.86
N CYS A 344 32.61 17.37 -60.20
CA CYS A 344 31.33 17.80 -59.64
C CYS A 344 30.19 16.82 -59.95
N HIS A 345 30.04 16.43 -61.23
CA HIS A 345 29.02 15.47 -61.65
C HIS A 345 29.24 14.06 -61.07
N LEU A 346 30.49 13.59 -61.03
CA LEU A 346 30.90 12.34 -60.38
C LEU A 346 30.52 12.34 -58.89
N THR A 347 30.86 13.40 -58.16
CA THR A 347 30.54 13.54 -56.72
C THR A 347 29.03 13.65 -56.48
N TYR A 348 28.29 14.29 -57.39
CA TYR A 348 26.82 14.34 -57.35
C TYR A 348 26.18 12.96 -57.56
N MET A 349 26.64 12.18 -58.55
CA MET A 349 26.12 10.83 -58.81
C MET A 349 26.48 9.84 -57.68
N LEU A 350 27.68 9.95 -57.11
CA LEU A 350 28.06 9.21 -55.90
C LEU A 350 27.11 9.53 -54.74
N ALA A 351 26.74 10.81 -54.53
CA ALA A 351 25.75 11.19 -53.51
C ALA A 351 24.42 10.46 -53.69
N TYR A 352 23.91 10.50 -54.92
CA TYR A 352 22.60 9.99 -55.28
C TYR A 352 22.52 8.47 -55.13
N TYR A 353 23.48 7.72 -55.67
CA TYR A 353 23.48 6.25 -55.58
C TYR A 353 23.75 5.74 -54.16
N LEU A 354 24.57 6.44 -53.36
CA LEU A 354 24.89 6.05 -51.99
C LEU A 354 23.83 6.49 -50.96
N GLY A 355 22.94 7.42 -51.32
CA GLY A 355 21.97 8.01 -50.39
C GLY A 355 22.58 9.01 -49.40
N VAL A 356 23.71 9.65 -49.75
CA VAL A 356 24.45 10.55 -48.86
C VAL A 356 23.95 12.00 -49.01
N PRO A 357 23.42 12.64 -47.95
CA PRO A 357 23.05 14.05 -47.99
C PRO A 357 24.31 14.93 -48.01
N ILE A 358 24.50 15.68 -49.10
CA ILE A 358 25.67 16.55 -49.32
C ILE A 358 25.56 17.83 -48.48
N ARG A 359 26.64 18.26 -47.82
CA ARG A 359 26.70 19.54 -47.08
C ARG A 359 26.50 20.78 -47.97
N PHE A 360 27.18 20.82 -49.12
CA PHE A 360 27.13 21.94 -50.06
C PHE A 360 26.49 21.48 -51.39
N PRO A 361 25.21 21.82 -51.68
CA PRO A 361 24.53 21.36 -52.87
C PRO A 361 25.23 21.79 -54.16
N MET A 362 25.36 20.86 -55.12
CA MET A 362 26.04 21.06 -56.40
C MET A 362 25.03 21.06 -57.55
N ILE A 363 25.29 21.90 -58.56
CA ILE A 363 24.53 21.96 -59.81
C ILE A 363 25.52 21.61 -60.95
N PRO A 364 25.58 20.33 -61.37
CA PRO A 364 26.49 19.89 -62.42
C PRO A 364 26.03 20.41 -63.78
N MET A 365 26.86 21.24 -64.41
CA MET A 365 26.62 21.87 -65.71
C MET A 365 27.90 21.79 -66.59
N SER A 366 28.59 20.65 -66.55
CA SER A 366 29.90 20.44 -67.18
C SER A 366 30.88 21.56 -66.79
N SER A 367 31.61 22.17 -67.74
CA SER A 367 32.52 23.30 -67.52
C SER A 367 31.85 24.56 -66.92
N ARG A 368 30.52 24.63 -66.82
CA ARG A 368 29.79 25.72 -66.16
C ARG A 368 29.19 25.35 -64.79
N SER A 369 29.61 24.23 -64.20
CA SER A 369 29.11 23.73 -62.91
C SER A 369 29.23 24.75 -61.77
N THR A 370 28.27 24.73 -60.85
CA THR A 370 28.28 25.58 -59.64
C THR A 370 28.04 24.77 -58.37
N ILE A 371 28.45 25.33 -57.23
CA ILE A 371 28.21 24.81 -55.89
C ILE A 371 27.60 25.91 -55.02
N ARG A 372 26.73 25.55 -54.08
CA ARG A 372 26.01 26.48 -53.21
C ARG A 372 26.46 26.33 -51.76
N ASP A 373 26.67 27.44 -51.08
CA ASP A 373 26.79 27.46 -49.61
C ASP A 373 25.49 27.97 -48.93
N PRO A 374 24.70 27.09 -48.30
CA PRO A 374 23.57 27.46 -47.46
C PRO A 374 23.96 27.76 -46.00
N ILE A 375 25.21 27.53 -45.60
CA ILE A 375 25.66 27.48 -44.19
C ILE A 375 26.27 28.82 -43.75
N SER A 376 27.18 29.43 -44.52
CA SER A 376 27.81 30.69 -44.09
C SER A 376 26.82 31.85 -44.06
N ALA A 377 26.50 32.33 -42.86
CA ALA A 377 25.60 33.46 -42.65
C ALA A 377 26.17 34.80 -43.17
N SER A 378 27.49 34.92 -43.27
CA SER A 378 28.23 36.11 -43.74
C SER A 378 28.15 36.33 -45.26
N LEU A 379 27.75 35.33 -46.04
CA LEU A 379 27.56 35.45 -47.49
C LEU A 379 26.16 36.03 -47.77
N GLY A 380 26.09 37.11 -48.55
CA GLY A 380 24.84 37.73 -49.00
C GLY A 380 24.08 36.88 -50.04
N ASP A 381 23.21 37.50 -50.83
CA ASP A 381 22.29 36.81 -51.75
C ASP A 381 22.99 35.90 -52.78
N SER A 382 24.23 36.24 -53.16
CA SER A 382 25.04 35.51 -54.15
C SER A 382 25.68 34.22 -53.59
N ARG A 383 24.86 33.33 -53.03
CA ARG A 383 25.26 32.06 -52.38
C ARG A 383 25.76 30.95 -53.32
N GLN A 384 25.93 31.25 -54.61
CA GLN A 384 26.43 30.31 -55.62
C GLN A 384 27.86 30.67 -56.01
N PHE A 385 28.68 29.63 -56.17
CA PHE A 385 30.11 29.71 -56.46
C PHE A 385 30.42 28.83 -57.68
N PRO A 386 30.99 29.38 -58.76
CA PRO A 386 31.24 28.63 -59.98
C PRO A 386 32.56 27.87 -59.92
N LEU A 387 32.57 26.65 -60.46
CA LEU A 387 33.76 25.81 -60.58
C LEU A 387 34.57 26.11 -61.86
N HIS A 388 34.54 27.36 -62.32
CA HIS A 388 35.30 27.88 -63.45
C HIS A 388 35.84 29.28 -63.15
N ALA A 389 37.12 29.52 -63.48
CA ALA A 389 37.76 30.82 -63.30
C ALA A 389 37.40 31.84 -64.41
N LYS A 390 37.11 31.36 -65.62
CA LYS A 390 36.88 32.19 -66.81
C LYS A 390 35.67 33.14 -66.63
N GLY A 391 35.96 34.41 -66.39
CA GLY A 391 34.95 35.48 -66.26
C GLY A 391 34.38 35.65 -64.84
N VAL A 392 35.07 35.19 -63.80
CA VAL A 392 34.65 35.29 -62.39
C VAL A 392 35.82 35.69 -61.50
N ASP A 393 35.57 36.43 -60.42
CA ASP A 393 36.57 36.73 -59.41
C ASP A 393 37.25 35.45 -58.89
N ARG A 394 38.59 35.45 -58.90
CA ARG A 394 39.40 34.26 -58.58
C ARG A 394 39.10 33.66 -57.19
N TYR A 395 38.89 34.50 -56.18
CA TYR A 395 38.55 34.05 -54.82
C TYR A 395 37.23 33.25 -54.77
N ARG A 396 36.26 33.54 -55.65
CA ARG A 396 34.98 32.81 -55.70
C ARG A 396 35.13 31.43 -56.33
N PHE A 397 36.03 31.31 -57.30
CA PHE A 397 36.40 30.04 -57.92
C PHE A 397 37.19 29.16 -56.94
N GLU A 398 38.22 29.72 -56.28
CA GLU A 398 39.03 28.98 -55.31
C GLU A 398 38.18 28.53 -54.09
N TYR A 399 37.23 29.38 -53.63
CA TYR A 399 36.23 28.99 -52.64
C TYR A 399 35.25 27.91 -53.14
N ALA A 400 34.84 27.95 -54.42
CA ALA A 400 34.02 26.87 -55.00
C ALA A 400 34.72 25.52 -54.94
N VAL A 401 36.02 25.47 -55.27
CA VAL A 401 36.82 24.25 -55.21
C VAL A 401 37.03 23.80 -53.77
N PHE A 402 37.23 24.72 -52.81
CA PHE A 402 37.26 24.38 -51.39
C PHE A 402 35.96 23.70 -50.91
N LEU A 403 34.79 24.23 -51.29
CA LEU A 403 33.50 23.62 -50.95
C LEU A 403 33.32 22.23 -51.60
N LEU A 404 33.78 22.06 -52.84
CA LEU A 404 33.78 20.76 -53.53
C LEU A 404 34.68 19.75 -52.79
N ASN A 405 35.88 20.17 -52.38
CA ASN A 405 36.79 19.34 -51.59
C ASN A 405 36.18 18.98 -50.23
N LYS A 406 35.46 19.89 -49.56
CA LYS A 406 34.73 19.59 -48.30
C LYS A 406 33.50 18.68 -48.50
N ASN A 407 32.92 18.60 -49.70
CA ASN A 407 31.97 17.53 -50.03
C ASN A 407 32.70 16.19 -50.22
N ILE A 408 33.83 16.17 -50.92
CA ILE A 408 34.61 14.96 -51.21
C ILE A 408 35.18 14.35 -49.90
N GLU A 409 35.69 15.17 -49.00
CA GLU A 409 36.11 14.82 -47.63
C GLU A 409 34.97 14.12 -46.85
N GLN A 410 33.72 14.55 -47.04
CA GLN A 410 32.56 13.95 -46.39
C GLN A 410 32.39 12.46 -46.76
N TYR A 411 32.66 12.09 -48.03
CA TYR A 411 32.63 10.69 -48.47
C TYR A 411 33.77 9.87 -47.88
N LEU A 412 34.99 10.43 -47.84
CA LEU A 412 36.12 9.75 -47.20
C LEU A 412 35.81 9.46 -45.73
N ILE A 413 35.40 10.48 -44.97
CA ILE A 413 35.04 10.34 -43.54
C ILE A 413 33.90 9.32 -43.36
N LEU A 414 32.84 9.37 -44.17
CA LEU A 414 31.73 8.40 -44.09
C LEU A 414 32.19 6.96 -44.39
N SER A 415 33.02 6.77 -45.43
CA SER A 415 33.53 5.44 -45.80
C SER A 415 34.43 4.83 -44.72
N LEU A 416 35.32 5.63 -44.11
CA LEU A 416 36.24 5.22 -43.06
C LEU A 416 35.54 5.03 -41.69
N SER A 417 34.54 5.86 -41.37
CA SER A 417 33.81 5.80 -40.08
C SER A 417 32.97 4.54 -39.89
N SER A 418 32.77 3.75 -40.96
CA SER A 418 32.07 2.46 -40.98
C SER A 418 32.50 1.51 -39.85
N GLY A 419 33.75 1.62 -39.36
CA GLY A 419 34.27 0.79 -38.27
C GLY A 419 33.88 1.22 -36.84
N GLN A 420 33.61 2.51 -36.57
CA GLN A 420 33.64 3.03 -35.20
C GLN A 420 32.42 3.87 -34.76
N SER A 421 31.80 4.68 -35.64
CA SER A 421 30.71 5.56 -35.18
C SER A 421 29.36 4.83 -34.98
N SER A 422 28.62 5.22 -33.94
CA SER A 422 27.31 4.66 -33.58
C SER A 422 26.12 5.45 -34.17
N HIS A 423 26.25 6.76 -34.37
CA HIS A 423 25.14 7.62 -34.79
C HIS A 423 24.94 7.69 -36.32
N LEU A 424 26.02 7.65 -37.11
CA LEU A 424 25.95 7.61 -38.58
C LEU A 424 25.53 6.22 -39.12
N ARG A 425 25.56 5.20 -38.26
CA ARG A 425 25.25 3.77 -38.51
C ARG A 425 23.81 3.48 -38.97
N LYS A 426 22.95 4.51 -39.06
CA LYS A 426 21.54 4.39 -39.49
C LYS A 426 21.27 4.80 -40.94
N ILE A 427 22.23 5.43 -41.63
CA ILE A 427 21.99 6.04 -42.96
C ILE A 427 22.62 5.23 -44.09
N ILE A 428 23.78 4.60 -43.86
CA ILE A 428 24.48 3.77 -44.86
C ILE A 428 24.47 2.30 -44.38
N PRO A 429 24.01 1.34 -45.20
CA PRO A 429 24.03 -0.08 -44.83
C PRO A 429 25.45 -0.63 -44.73
N HIS A 430 25.62 -1.60 -43.83
CA HIS A 430 26.89 -1.99 -43.19
C HIS A 430 28.06 -2.50 -44.07
N ASN A 431 27.96 -2.53 -45.41
CA ASN A 431 28.93 -3.19 -46.29
C ASN A 431 29.32 -2.42 -47.58
N CYS A 432 28.97 -1.14 -47.70
CA CYS A 432 29.37 -0.29 -48.84
C CYS A 432 30.80 0.26 -48.68
N VAL A 433 31.78 -0.65 -48.61
CA VAL A 433 33.22 -0.33 -48.67
C VAL A 433 33.57 0.11 -50.10
N MET A 434 34.15 1.31 -50.23
CA MET A 434 34.60 1.84 -51.52
C MET A 434 35.81 1.08 -52.09
N PRO A 435 35.94 0.96 -53.42
CA PRO A 435 37.16 0.43 -54.04
C PRO A 435 38.39 1.26 -53.64
N ARG A 436 39.44 0.60 -53.12
CA ARG A 436 40.64 1.26 -52.58
C ARG A 436 41.32 2.26 -53.54
N ASN A 437 41.21 2.01 -54.84
CA ASN A 437 41.81 2.85 -55.89
C ASN A 437 41.27 4.30 -55.83
N LEU A 438 39.97 4.47 -55.58
CA LEU A 438 39.34 5.78 -55.49
C LEU A 438 39.79 6.52 -54.22
N ASN A 439 39.88 5.82 -53.09
CA ASN A 439 40.38 6.41 -51.83
C ASN A 439 41.82 6.93 -51.96
N ASN A 440 42.68 6.26 -52.72
CA ASN A 440 44.07 6.70 -52.91
C ASN A 440 44.19 7.97 -53.77
N ALA A 441 43.40 8.08 -54.85
CA ALA A 441 43.38 9.27 -55.70
C ALA A 441 42.80 10.50 -54.96
N ILE A 442 41.80 10.29 -54.10
CA ILE A 442 41.17 11.36 -53.31
C ILE A 442 42.00 11.75 -52.08
N ALA A 443 42.63 10.80 -51.36
CA ALA A 443 43.44 11.13 -50.19
C ALA A 443 44.65 12.02 -50.52
N SER A 444 45.14 11.97 -51.76
CA SER A 444 46.17 12.90 -52.25
C SER A 444 45.69 14.34 -52.50
N THR A 445 44.37 14.62 -52.53
CA THR A 445 43.85 15.99 -52.58
C THR A 445 43.54 16.58 -51.19
N SER A 446 43.57 15.77 -50.12
CA SER A 446 43.30 16.23 -48.74
C SER A 446 44.54 16.54 -47.90
N ASN A 447 45.73 16.10 -48.31
CA ASN A 447 46.97 16.31 -47.53
C ASN A 447 47.63 17.67 -47.83
N MET A 448 46.94 18.78 -47.53
CA MET A 448 47.48 20.15 -47.61
C MET A 448 47.06 21.07 -46.43
N ASP A 449 46.60 20.52 -45.30
CA ASP A 449 46.38 21.29 -44.06
C ASP A 449 47.71 21.57 -43.32
N HIS A 450 48.61 22.31 -43.98
CA HIS A 450 49.72 23.09 -43.38
C HIS A 450 50.30 24.07 -44.43
N VAL A 451 50.83 25.21 -43.97
CA VAL A 451 51.35 26.36 -44.77
C VAL A 451 50.27 27.30 -45.33
N LEU A 452 49.46 27.89 -44.44
CA LEU A 452 48.84 29.23 -44.58
C LEU A 452 48.62 29.91 -43.21
N GLU A 453 49.53 29.71 -42.23
CA GLU A 453 49.40 30.29 -40.88
C GLU A 453 50.71 30.95 -40.35
N GLU A 454 51.58 31.41 -41.26
CA GLU A 454 52.63 32.38 -40.95
C GLU A 454 52.62 33.49 -42.01
N GLY A 455 52.48 34.75 -41.57
CA GLY A 455 52.53 35.92 -42.45
C GLY A 455 51.22 36.73 -42.57
N GLU A 456 50.69 37.23 -41.45
CA GLU A 456 50.24 38.63 -41.31
C GLU A 456 49.83 38.94 -39.86
N ARG A 457 50.55 39.88 -39.23
CA ARG A 457 50.19 40.59 -38.00
C ARG A 457 50.48 42.06 -38.23
N GLU A 458 49.80 42.90 -37.45
CA GLU A 458 49.77 44.37 -37.58
C GLU A 458 48.91 44.82 -38.79
N GLU A 459 47.99 45.77 -38.68
CA GLU A 459 47.72 46.72 -37.59
C GLU A 459 46.23 47.11 -37.43
N HIS A 460 45.93 48.04 -36.51
CA HIS A 460 44.63 48.68 -36.20
C HIS A 460 43.53 47.88 -35.45
N LEU A 461 43.48 48.13 -34.13
CA LEU A 461 42.37 48.70 -33.32
C LEU A 461 40.92 48.63 -33.88
N HIS A 462 39.85 48.40 -33.09
CA HIS A 462 39.64 48.79 -31.68
C HIS A 462 38.49 48.00 -30.99
N SER A 463 38.63 47.72 -29.68
CA SER A 463 37.57 47.39 -28.66
C SER A 463 36.62 46.19 -28.92
N PHE A 464 36.24 45.36 -27.93
CA PHE A 464 35.84 45.67 -26.55
C PHE A 464 36.27 44.63 -25.48
N SER A 465 36.59 45.14 -24.29
CA SER A 465 36.49 44.53 -22.93
C SER A 465 36.67 43.02 -22.68
N LYS A 466 37.86 42.67 -22.18
CA LYS A 466 38.13 41.97 -20.89
C LYS A 466 37.21 40.79 -20.43
N SER A 467 37.74 39.57 -20.57
CA SER A 467 38.11 38.61 -19.49
C SER A 467 37.70 38.94 -18.03
N PRO A 468 37.35 37.95 -17.15
CA PRO A 468 38.28 36.83 -16.89
C PRO A 468 37.73 35.41 -16.56
N ASN A 469 38.66 34.48 -16.73
CA ASN A 469 38.75 33.08 -16.31
C ASN A 469 38.03 32.67 -15.02
N THR A 470 37.57 31.42 -14.99
CA THR A 470 37.82 30.51 -13.85
C THR A 470 38.00 29.08 -14.37
N SER A 471 38.90 28.31 -13.75
CA SER A 471 39.40 27.03 -14.26
C SER A 471 38.86 25.81 -13.49
N ASN A 472 38.78 24.68 -14.21
CA ASN A 472 38.76 23.29 -13.71
C ASN A 472 37.68 22.85 -12.70
N SER A 473 36.86 21.90 -13.12
CA SER A 473 36.68 20.66 -12.34
C SER A 473 36.27 19.48 -13.22
N ILE A 474 36.93 18.34 -13.03
CA ILE A 474 36.57 17.05 -13.65
C ILE A 474 35.65 16.33 -12.66
N ILE A 475 34.44 15.97 -13.09
CA ILE A 475 33.57 15.05 -12.34
C ILE A 475 32.99 14.02 -13.31
N SER A 476 33.44 12.78 -13.20
CA SER A 476 32.79 11.63 -13.82
C SER A 476 31.44 11.36 -13.15
N ILE A 477 30.35 11.31 -13.92
CA ILE A 477 29.02 10.95 -13.41
C ILE A 477 28.53 9.66 -14.08
N ASP A 478 28.29 8.65 -13.26
CA ASP A 478 27.77 7.33 -13.60
C ASP A 478 26.47 7.39 -14.43
N SER A 479 26.45 6.62 -15.53
CA SER A 479 25.36 6.58 -16.51
C SER A 479 24.16 5.71 -16.10
N SER A 480 24.24 5.00 -14.97
CA SER A 480 23.25 3.98 -14.54
C SER A 480 21.86 4.51 -14.10
N LYS A 481 21.64 5.84 -14.02
CA LYS A 481 20.40 6.43 -13.48
C LYS A 481 19.34 6.86 -14.50
N ARG A 482 19.63 6.93 -15.80
CA ARG A 482 18.70 7.54 -16.79
C ARG A 482 17.52 6.64 -17.21
N SER A 483 17.66 5.32 -17.13
CA SER A 483 16.72 4.36 -17.72
C SER A 483 15.39 4.15 -16.97
N ARG A 484 15.27 4.56 -15.69
CA ARG A 484 14.04 4.35 -14.90
C ARG A 484 12.95 5.41 -15.14
N ASN A 485 13.31 6.64 -15.52
CA ASN A 485 12.32 7.72 -15.67
C ASN A 485 11.52 7.67 -16.98
N VAL A 486 12.03 7.00 -18.02
CA VAL A 486 11.37 6.89 -19.33
C VAL A 486 10.18 5.93 -19.29
N ILE A 487 10.25 4.86 -18.49
CA ILE A 487 9.18 3.85 -18.37
C ILE A 487 7.94 4.47 -17.69
N ASN A 488 8.15 5.29 -16.66
CA ASN A 488 7.06 5.96 -15.92
C ASN A 488 6.34 7.05 -16.74
N THR A 489 6.93 7.56 -17.82
CA THR A 489 6.25 8.53 -18.70
C THR A 489 5.30 7.84 -19.68
N LEU A 490 5.72 6.70 -20.24
CA LEU A 490 4.91 5.93 -21.21
C LEU A 490 3.67 5.26 -20.58
N GLN A 491 3.72 4.89 -19.30
CA GLN A 491 2.54 4.40 -18.59
C GLN A 491 1.47 5.48 -18.33
N LYS A 492 1.83 6.77 -18.30
CA LYS A 492 0.84 7.85 -18.08
C LYS A 492 0.06 8.21 -19.35
N SER A 493 0.73 8.38 -20.48
CA SER A 493 0.08 8.72 -21.77
C SER A 493 -0.93 7.65 -22.23
N THR A 494 -0.66 6.38 -21.90
CA THR A 494 -1.55 5.25 -22.21
C THR A 494 -2.85 5.26 -21.38
N ILE A 495 -2.88 5.97 -20.24
CA ILE A 495 -4.08 6.06 -19.37
C ILE A 495 -4.95 7.27 -19.74
N GLU A 496 -4.36 8.39 -20.18
CA GLU A 496 -5.11 9.58 -20.57
C GLU A 496 -5.83 9.43 -21.92
N SER A 497 -5.26 8.66 -22.85
CA SER A 497 -5.87 8.35 -24.15
C SER A 497 -7.17 7.55 -24.01
N HIS A 498 -7.19 6.51 -23.18
CA HIS A 498 -8.40 5.73 -22.92
C HIS A 498 -9.53 6.51 -22.23
N ARG A 499 -9.25 7.65 -21.57
CA ARG A 499 -10.26 8.44 -20.85
C ARG A 499 -11.01 9.45 -21.72
N LYS A 500 -10.54 9.73 -22.94
CA LYS A 500 -11.21 10.66 -23.88
C LYS A 500 -12.20 9.99 -24.83
N ASN A 501 -12.03 8.70 -25.13
CA ASN A 501 -12.88 7.98 -26.09
C ASN A 501 -14.24 7.50 -25.52
N SER A 502 -14.59 7.85 -24.28
CA SER A 502 -15.82 7.40 -23.60
C SER A 502 -16.82 8.51 -23.26
N GLN A 503 -16.74 9.67 -23.92
CA GLN A 503 -17.65 10.82 -23.71
C GLN A 503 -18.11 11.48 -25.02
N GLY A 504 -18.07 10.76 -26.15
CA GLY A 504 -18.30 11.32 -27.49
C GLY A 504 -19.25 10.50 -28.36
N PHE A 505 -20.34 9.97 -27.80
CA PHE A 505 -21.37 9.23 -28.55
C PHE A 505 -22.78 9.36 -27.92
N GLU A 506 -23.31 10.57 -27.90
CA GLU A 506 -24.75 10.83 -27.71
C GLU A 506 -25.12 12.18 -28.35
N LEU A 507 -26.41 12.35 -28.73
CA LEU A 507 -27.00 13.41 -29.58
C LEU A 507 -26.75 13.24 -31.10
N GLY A 508 -27.84 13.03 -31.86
CA GLY A 508 -27.79 12.92 -33.32
C GLY A 508 -28.98 12.25 -34.03
N VAL A 509 -30.18 12.16 -33.41
CA VAL A 509 -31.38 11.62 -34.06
C VAL A 509 -32.64 12.43 -33.69
N THR A 510 -33.04 13.33 -34.59
CA THR A 510 -34.39 13.91 -34.76
C THR A 510 -34.52 14.33 -36.22
#